data_AF-A0A6N9Q1X8-F1
#
_entry.id   AF-A0A6N9Q1X8-F1
#
_cell.length_a   1.000
_cell.length_b   1.000
_cell.length_c   1.000
_cell.angle_alpha   90.00
_cell.angle_beta   90.00
_cell.angle_gamma   90.00
#
_symmetry.space_group_name_H-M   'P 1'
#
loop_
_entity.id
_entity.type
_entity.pdbx_description
1 polymer ?
#
loop_
_entity_poly.entity_id
_entity_poly.type
_entity_poly.pdbx_seq_one_letter_code
_entity_poly.pdbx_strand_id
1 'polypeptide(L)' 'MLTDLERKVLRILYNFPHSIKKRMPTIRELEIKTGKDEKTVRSVLNGLVKGGYIECKDGNTQNIKIISTRDYHSPFI' A
#
# COMPACT_ATOMS: atom_id res chain seq x y z
N MET A 1 10.44 3.05 -11.40
CA MET A 1 9.61 1.82 -11.45
C MET A 1 9.43 1.30 -10.05
N LEU A 2 8.25 0.77 -9.70
CA LEU A 2 8.01 0.18 -8.38
C LEU A 2 8.90 -1.03 -8.13
N THR A 3 9.43 -1.16 -6.92
CA THR A 3 10.08 -2.36 -6.41
C THR A 3 9.07 -3.49 -6.17
N ASP A 4 9.55 -4.73 -6.08
CA ASP A 4 8.71 -5.89 -5.73
C ASP A 4 8.00 -5.71 -4.39
N LEU A 5 8.66 -5.08 -3.42
CA LEU A 5 8.05 -4.80 -2.12
C LEU A 5 6.96 -3.75 -2.23
N GLU A 6 7.16 -2.66 -2.97
CA GLU A 6 6.13 -1.65 -3.21
C GLU A 6 4.93 -2.21 -3.97
N ARG A 7 5.15 -3.02 -5.03
CA ARG A 7 4.07 -3.71 -5.75
C ARG A 7 3.29 -4.63 -4.82
N LYS A 8 3.99 -5.39 -3.97
CA LYS A 8 3.36 -6.26 -2.98
C LYS A 8 2.52 -5.47 -1.97
N VAL A 9 3.04 -4.36 -1.44
CA VAL A 9 2.30 -3.49 -0.50
C VAL A 9 1.08 -2.88 -1.17
N LEU A 10 1.23 -2.35 -2.39
CA LEU A 10 0.12 -1.78 -3.14
C LEU A 10 -0.99 -2.83 -3.41
N ARG A 11 -0.61 -4.06 -3.76
CA ARG A 11 -1.54 -5.18 -3.89
C ARG A 11 -2.32 -5.45 -2.61
N ILE A 12 -1.63 -5.43 -1.47
CA ILE A 12 -2.27 -5.62 -0.17
C ILE A 12 -3.24 -4.47 0.10
N LEU A 13 -2.82 -3.21 -0.08
CA LEU A 13 -3.69 -2.04 0.11
C LEU A 13 -4.95 -2.11 -0.77
N TYR A 14 -4.82 -2.57 -2.00
CA TYR A 14 -5.95 -2.76 -2.90
C TYR A 14 -6.86 -3.92 -2.48
N ASN A 15 -6.30 -5.10 -2.22
CA ASN A 15 -7.10 -6.29 -1.92
C ASN A 15 -7.69 -6.31 -0.51
N PHE A 16 -7.07 -5.61 0.45
CA PHE A 16 -7.46 -5.74 1.84
C PHE A 16 -8.89 -5.20 2.10
N PRO A 17 -9.26 -3.98 1.65
CA PRO A 17 -10.64 -3.45 1.71
C PRO A 17 -11.68 -4.29 0.95
N HIS A 18 -11.29 -4.89 -0.18
CA HIS A 18 -12.20 -5.56 -1.12
C HIS A 18 -12.41 -7.03 -0.81
N SER A 19 -11.38 -7.74 -0.34
CA SER A 19 -11.36 -9.21 -0.25
C SER A 19 -11.11 -9.74 1.16
N ILE A 20 -10.59 -8.93 2.09
CA ILE A 20 -10.18 -9.42 3.42
C ILE A 20 -11.00 -8.77 4.55
N LYS A 21 -11.03 -7.45 4.62
CA LYS A 21 -11.76 -6.66 5.64
C LYS A 21 -12.31 -5.40 4.98
N LYS A 22 -13.46 -4.87 5.42
CA LYS A 22 -14.03 -3.62 4.88
C LYS A 22 -13.30 -2.33 5.35
N ARG A 23 -11.98 -2.37 5.51
CA ARG A 23 -11.14 -1.23 5.93
C ARG A 23 -9.72 -1.36 5.38
N MET A 24 -8.93 -0.29 5.44
CA MET A 24 -7.50 -0.36 5.12
C MET A 24 -6.72 -1.18 6.17
N PRO A 25 -5.61 -1.83 5.79
CA PRO A 25 -4.78 -2.59 6.72
C PRO A 25 -4.08 -1.66 7.72
N THR A 26 -3.83 -2.15 8.93
CA THR A 26 -2.95 -1.49 9.90
C THR A 26 -1.48 -1.68 9.53
N ILE A 27 -0.57 -0.89 10.11
CA ILE A 27 0.88 -1.12 9.98
C ILE A 27 1.23 -2.55 10.40
N ARG A 28 0.70 -3.05 11.52
CA ARG A 28 0.95 -4.41 12.00
C ARG A 28 0.49 -5.49 11.00
N GLU A 29 -0.65 -5.29 10.34
CA GLU A 29 -1.14 -6.22 9.31
C GLU A 29 -0.25 -6.20 8.06
N LEU A 30 0.30 -5.03 7.71
CA LEU A 30 1.29 -4.89 6.64
C LEU A 30 2.60 -5.58 7.02
N GLU A 31 3.10 -5.44 8.25
CA GLU A 31 4.30 -6.14 8.73
C GLU A 31 4.15 -7.65 8.56
N ILE A 32 3.04 -8.23 9.04
CA ILE A 32 2.76 -9.67 8.96
C ILE A 32 2.71 -10.14 7.50
N LYS A 33 1.99 -9.41 6.64
CA LYS A 33 1.82 -9.82 5.23
C LYS A 33 3.08 -9.61 4.38
N THR A 34 3.94 -8.67 4.76
CA THR A 34 5.18 -8.38 4.03
C THR A 34 6.38 -9.14 4.59
N GLY A 35 6.35 -9.55 5.86
CA GLY A 35 7.50 -10.08 6.59
C GLY A 35 8.55 -9.00 6.89
N LYS A 36 8.15 -7.74 6.96
CA LYS A 36 9.02 -6.58 7.16
C LYS A 36 8.64 -5.83 8.42
N ASP A 37 9.61 -5.14 9.01
CA ASP A 37 9.42 -4.29 10.17
C ASP A 37 8.71 -2.98 9.80
N GLU A 38 8.13 -2.32 10.81
CA GLU A 38 7.42 -1.06 10.68
C GLU A 38 8.23 0.04 9.98
N LYS A 39 9.53 0.19 10.24
CA LYS A 39 10.35 1.23 9.59
C LYS A 39 10.43 0.98 8.09
N THR A 40 10.64 -0.27 7.70
CA THR A 40 10.63 -0.68 6.28
C THR A 40 9.24 -0.45 5.66
N VAL A 41 8.16 -0.87 6.33
CA VAL A 41 6.78 -0.68 5.85
C VAL A 41 6.47 0.81 5.64
N ARG A 42 6.81 1.67 6.60
CA ARG A 42 6.61 3.13 6.49
C ARG A 42 7.44 3.75 5.37
N SER A 43 8.67 3.29 5.18
CA SER A 43 9.51 3.73 4.06
C SER A 43 8.85 3.41 2.71
N VAL A 44 8.31 2.19 2.57
CA VAL A 44 7.59 1.75 1.36
C VAL A 44 6.32 2.56 1.14
N LEU A 45 5.53 2.81 2.18
CA LEU A 45 4.34 3.67 2.08
C LEU A 45 4.71 5.09 1.63
N ASN A 46 5.80 5.66 2.17
CA ASN A 46 6.30 6.96 1.74
C ASN A 46 6.78 6.95 0.29
N GLY A 47 7.40 5.87 -0.17
CA GLY A 47 7.76 5.66 -1.57
C GLY A 47 6.52 5.68 -2.47
N LEU A 48 5.46 4.96 -2.09
CA LEU A 48 4.19 4.93 -2.80
C LEU A 48 3.49 6.30 -2.83
N VAL A 49 3.56 7.07 -1.74
CA VAL A 49 3.04 8.45 -1.70
C VAL A 49 3.82 9.36 -2.65
N LYS A 50 5.15 9.33 -2.58
CA LYS A 50 6.02 10.12 -3.48
C LYS A 50 5.82 9.75 -4.95
N GLY A 51 5.53 8.48 -5.23
CA GLY A 51 5.22 7.98 -6.56
C GLY A 51 3.81 8.30 -7.05
N GLY A 52 2.97 8.96 -6.24
CA GLY A 52 1.60 9.32 -6.62
C GLY A 52 0.64 8.14 -6.70
N TYR A 53 0.96 7.01 -6.05
CA TYR A 53 0.14 5.81 -6.09
C TYR A 53 -0.90 5.76 -4.98
N ILE A 54 -0.58 6.37 -3.84
CA ILE A 54 -1.48 6.48 -2.71
C ILE A 54 -1.39 7.88 -2.10
N GLU A 55 -2.50 8.35 -1.53
CA GLU A 55 -2.48 9.43 -0.56
C GLU A 55 -2.58 8.83 0.84
N CYS A 56 -1.75 9.32 1.77
CA CYS A 56 -1.83 8.95 3.18
C CYS A 56 -1.78 10.22 4.01
N LYS A 57 -2.89 10.56 4.67
CA LYS A 57 -2.95 11.70 5.58
C LYS A 57 -2.38 11.31 6.94
N ASP A 58 -1.50 12.14 7.48
CA ASP A 58 -0.99 12.08 8.86
C ASP A 58 -0.27 10.77 9.22
N GLY A 59 0.19 9.99 8.23
CA GLY A 59 0.85 8.71 8.44
C GLY A 59 -0.06 7.61 9.02
N ASN A 60 -1.38 7.83 9.03
CA ASN A 60 -2.38 6.86 9.47
C ASN A 60 -2.84 6.00 8.30
N THR A 61 -2.56 4.69 8.36
CA THR A 61 -2.90 3.77 7.28
C THR A 61 -4.39 3.61 7.04
N GLN A 62 -5.24 3.94 8.03
CA GLN A 62 -6.70 3.92 7.86
C GLN A 62 -7.20 4.97 6.87
N ASN A 63 -6.45 6.05 6.68
CA ASN A 63 -6.80 7.16 5.81
C ASN A 63 -6.16 7.04 4.42
N ILE A 64 -5.57 5.89 4.09
CA ILE A 64 -4.97 5.66 2.79
C ILE A 64 -6.06 5.68 1.72
N LYS A 65 -5.81 6.43 0.65
CA LYS A 65 -6.59 6.40 -0.59
C LYS A 65 -5.68 5.96 -1.72
N ILE A 66 -6.14 5.02 -2.54
CA ILE A 66 -5.39 4.59 -3.73
C ILE A 66 -5.72 5.56 -4.85
N ILE A 67 -4.70 6.19 -5.44
CA ILE A 67 -4.88 7.13 -6.54
C ILE A 67 -4.81 6.32 -7.84
N SER A 68 -5.92 6.28 -8.57
CA SER A 68 -6.00 5.63 -9.87
C SER A 68 -5.60 6.61 -10.97
N THR A 69 -4.33 7.04 -11.01
CA THR A 69 -3.86 7.83 -12.17
C THR A 69 -3.43 6.87 -13.28
N ARG A 70 -4.41 6.45 -14.08
CA ARG A 70 -4.43 6.18 -15.54
C ARG A 70 -3.27 5.46 -16.27
N ASP A 71 -2.11 5.22 -15.69
CA ASP A 71 -0.94 4.61 -16.34
C ASP A 71 -0.55 3.24 -15.74
N TYR A 72 -1.42 2.65 -14.92
CA TYR A 72 -1.30 1.24 -14.59
C TYR A 72 -1.93 0.40 -15.71
N HIS A 73 -1.10 -0.09 -16.61
CA HIS A 73 -1.27 -1.49 -17.04
C HIS A 73 -1.30 -2.30 -15.74
N SER A 74 -2.49 -2.77 -15.36
CA SER A 74 -2.75 -3.50 -14.12
C SER A 74 -1.65 -4.55 -13.90
N PRO A 75 -0.84 -4.47 -12.82
CA PRO A 75 0.16 -5.49 -12.49
C PRO A 75 -0.50 -6.73 -11.86
N PHE A 76 -1.83 -6.84 -11.98
CA PHE A 76 -2.65 -7.92 -11.46
C PHE A 76 -3.20 -8.81 -12.59
N ILE A 77 -2.74 -8.59 -13.82
CA ILE A 77 -2.85 -9.50 -14.97
C ILE A 77 -1.44 -9.88 -15.40
#